data_AF-A0A1U7LQY0-F1
#
_entry.id   AF-A0A1U7LQY0-F1
#
_cell.length_a   1.000
_cell.length_b   1.000
_cell.length_c   1.000
_cell.angle_alpha   90.00
_cell.angle_beta   90.00
_cell.angle_gamma   90.00
#
_symmetry.space_group_name_H-M   'P 1'
#
loop_
_entity.id
_entity.type
_entity.pdbx_description
1 polymer ?
#
loop_
_entity_poly.entity_id
_entity_poly.type
_entity_poly.pdbx_seq_one_letter_code
_entity_poly.pdbx_strand_id
1 'polypeptide(L)'
;MATTQATSPQKIRSPIEEKLDRFLARRPDPQDLKDTSVAPSLIAKQDELKLWMKKDELSHQLECRPTPEDLIRRGILNEGESPVRLKSQAPLKERLEDFFEHRPAAQELKDRNIMKDSSAAPALIAKQDELKQRMTKTTLEHNLQNRPELDTVIAQGILNRDEDPRTTRSL
;
A
#
# COMPACT_ATOMS: atom_id res chain seq x y z
N MET A 1 -34.49 -53.25 59.59
CA MET A 1 -35.08 -51.90 59.65
C MET A 1 -34.35 -51.09 60.72
N ALA A 2 -34.04 -49.83 60.38
CA ALA A 2 -33.63 -48.72 61.24
C ALA A 2 -32.34 -48.88 62.08
N THR A 3 -31.19 -48.63 61.45
CA THR A 3 -29.96 -48.20 62.13
C THR A 3 -30.23 -46.89 62.88
N THR A 4 -30.25 -46.95 64.20
CA THR A 4 -30.36 -45.79 65.09
C THR A 4 -29.05 -44.98 65.04
N GLN A 5 -29.07 -43.83 64.38
CA GLN A 5 -27.97 -42.87 64.44
C GLN A 5 -27.93 -42.27 65.85
N ALA A 6 -26.77 -42.36 66.49
CA ALA A 6 -26.47 -41.66 67.73
C ALA A 6 -26.36 -40.15 67.44
N THR A 7 -27.37 -39.38 67.84
CA THR A 7 -27.34 -37.92 67.76
C THR A 7 -26.38 -37.39 68.84
N SER A 8 -25.19 -36.98 68.40
CA SER A 8 -24.16 -36.35 69.23
C SER A 8 -24.70 -35.07 69.89
N PRO A 9 -24.38 -34.77 71.17
CA PRO A 9 -24.91 -33.60 71.87
C PRO A 9 -24.49 -32.30 71.18
N GLN A 10 -25.46 -31.53 70.75
CA GLN A 10 -25.29 -30.21 70.13
C GLN A 10 -24.73 -29.24 71.19
N LYS A 11 -23.44 -28.87 71.06
CA LYS A 11 -22.81 -27.83 71.88
C LYS A 11 -23.57 -26.51 71.64
N ILE A 12 -24.26 -26.00 72.66
CA ILE A 12 -24.95 -24.71 72.59
C ILE A 12 -23.87 -23.64 72.41
N ARG A 13 -23.78 -23.10 71.18
CA ARG A 13 -22.79 -22.06 70.86
C ARG A 13 -23.17 -20.78 71.59
N SER A 14 -22.20 -20.12 72.17
CA SER A 14 -22.44 -18.83 72.83
C SER A 14 -22.85 -17.77 71.80
N PRO A 15 -23.56 -16.69 72.20
CA PRO A 15 -23.90 -15.58 71.30
C PRO A 15 -22.69 -14.92 70.62
N ILE A 16 -21.50 -15.09 71.22
CA ILE A 16 -20.23 -14.62 70.68
C ILE A 16 -19.73 -15.58 69.59
N GLU A 17 -19.83 -16.89 69.80
CA GLU A 17 -19.48 -17.91 68.79
C GLU A 17 -20.39 -17.80 67.57
N GLU A 18 -21.70 -17.59 67.72
CA GLU A 18 -22.61 -17.37 66.58
C GLU A 18 -22.29 -16.08 65.80
N LYS A 19 -21.92 -15.00 66.50
CA LYS A 19 -21.45 -13.76 65.86
C LYS A 19 -20.16 -14.01 65.07
N LEU A 20 -19.23 -14.78 65.63
CA LEU A 20 -17.96 -15.10 64.99
C LEU A 20 -18.18 -15.96 63.74
N ASP A 21 -19.01 -17.00 63.82
CA ASP A 21 -19.38 -17.84 62.68
C ASP A 21 -20.03 -17.00 61.57
N ARG A 22 -20.90 -16.05 61.92
CA ARG A 22 -21.52 -15.14 60.95
C ARG A 22 -20.51 -14.23 60.26
N PHE A 23 -19.48 -13.76 60.98
CA PHE A 23 -18.40 -12.97 60.39
C PHE A 23 -17.49 -13.83 59.51
N LEU A 24 -17.18 -15.04 59.93
CA LEU A 24 -16.38 -16.00 59.15
C LEU A 24 -17.12 -16.47 57.88
N ALA A 25 -18.45 -16.62 57.95
CA ALA A 25 -19.29 -16.98 56.81
C ALA A 25 -19.42 -15.86 55.75
N ARG A 26 -19.15 -14.61 56.13
CA ARG A 26 -19.12 -13.44 55.23
C ARG A 26 -17.70 -13.05 54.82
N ARG A 27 -16.70 -13.85 55.18
CA ARG A 27 -15.31 -13.60 54.82
C ARG A 27 -15.18 -13.76 53.30
N PRO A 28 -14.76 -12.71 52.57
CA PRO A 28 -14.51 -12.81 51.14
C PRO A 28 -13.41 -13.84 50.87
N ASP A 29 -13.50 -14.57 49.75
CA ASP A 29 -12.45 -15.50 49.36
C ASP A 29 -11.14 -14.74 49.04
N PRO A 30 -9.96 -15.32 49.31
CA PRO A 30 -8.68 -14.69 48.99
C PRO A 30 -8.55 -14.30 47.51
N GLN A 31 -9.26 -15.00 46.63
CA GLN A 31 -9.34 -14.73 45.19
C GLN A 31 -10.28 -13.57 44.83
N ASP A 32 -11.24 -13.20 45.68
CA ASP A 32 -12.07 -12.00 45.53
C ASP A 32 -11.33 -10.75 46.03
N LEU A 33 -10.26 -10.97 46.79
CA LEU A 33 -9.34 -9.96 47.31
C LEU A 33 -8.27 -9.52 46.30
N LYS A 34 -8.56 -9.63 44.99
CA LYS A 34 -7.61 -9.31 43.90
C LYS A 34 -7.22 -7.83 43.83
N ASP A 35 -8.05 -6.94 44.33
CA ASP A 35 -7.78 -5.50 44.34
C ASP A 35 -7.03 -5.03 45.60
N THR A 36 -6.70 -5.92 46.54
CA THR A 36 -5.89 -5.58 47.72
C THR A 36 -4.43 -6.02 47.61
N SER A 37 -3.84 -5.92 46.42
CA SER A 37 -2.36 -5.94 46.33
C SER A 37 -1.73 -4.81 47.18
N VAL A 38 -2.54 -3.84 47.59
CA VAL A 38 -2.18 -2.65 48.33
C VAL A 38 -3.12 -2.53 49.53
N ALA A 39 -2.59 -2.09 50.68
CA ALA A 39 -3.39 -1.90 51.89
C ALA A 39 -4.50 -0.84 51.67
N PRO A 40 -5.66 -0.93 52.35
CA PRO A 40 -6.79 -0.02 52.12
C PRO A 40 -6.46 1.48 52.19
N SER A 41 -5.51 1.87 53.03
CA SER A 41 -5.03 3.25 53.17
C SER A 41 -4.26 3.77 51.95
N LEU A 42 -3.69 2.88 51.15
CA LEU A 42 -2.85 3.18 49.99
C LEU A 42 -3.59 3.01 48.65
N ILE A 43 -4.81 2.46 48.64
CA ILE A 43 -5.60 2.26 47.42
C ILE A 43 -5.78 3.58 46.65
N ALA A 44 -6.13 4.67 47.35
CA ALA A 44 -6.29 5.98 46.71
C ALA A 44 -4.99 6.47 46.05
N LYS A 45 -3.84 6.23 46.69
CA LYS A 45 -2.53 6.58 46.14
C LYS A 45 -2.12 5.68 44.98
N GLN A 46 -2.48 4.41 45.05
CA GLN A 46 -2.31 3.46 43.96
C GLN A 46 -3.12 3.88 42.73
N ASP A 47 -4.38 4.28 42.90
CA ASP A 47 -5.25 4.69 41.81
C ASP A 47 -4.84 6.05 41.23
N GLU A 48 -4.38 6.97 42.07
CA GLU A 48 -3.74 8.22 41.63
C GLU A 48 -2.53 7.92 40.75
N LEU A 49 -1.63 7.03 41.19
CA LEU A 49 -0.47 6.62 40.39
C LEU A 49 -0.88 5.95 39.08
N LYS A 50 -1.84 5.02 39.10
CA LYS A 50 -2.36 4.39 37.88
C LYS A 50 -2.92 5.43 36.90
N LEU A 51 -3.63 6.45 37.41
CA LEU A 51 -4.16 7.53 36.60
C LEU A 51 -3.04 8.34 35.95
N TRP A 52 -2.00 8.68 36.71
CA TRP A 52 -0.82 9.37 36.18
C TRP A 52 -0.10 8.52 35.13
N MET A 53 0.13 7.24 35.39
CA MET A 53 0.76 6.34 34.41
C MET A 53 -0.05 6.27 33.12
N LYS A 54 -1.39 6.15 33.20
CA LYS A 54 -2.26 6.16 32.01
C LYS A 54 -2.25 7.50 31.30
N LYS A 55 -2.15 8.61 32.04
CA LYS A 55 -2.08 9.96 31.50
C LYS A 55 -0.78 10.19 30.74
N ASP A 56 0.35 9.78 31.30
CA ASP A 56 1.66 9.93 30.67
C ASP A 56 1.74 9.08 29.40
N GLU A 57 1.24 7.83 29.46
CA GLU A 57 1.14 6.95 28.29
C GLU A 57 0.29 7.59 27.18
N LEU A 58 -0.89 8.11 27.53
CA LEU A 58 -1.76 8.77 26.56
C LEU A 58 -1.10 10.04 25.99
N SER A 59 -0.41 10.83 26.82
CA SER A 59 0.32 12.02 26.37
C SER A 59 1.36 11.65 25.32
N HIS A 60 2.19 10.64 25.61
CA HIS A 60 3.20 10.16 24.68
C HIS A 60 2.60 9.65 23.35
N GLN A 61 1.51 8.87 23.43
CA GLN A 61 0.80 8.40 22.22
C GLN A 61 0.23 9.54 21.38
N LEU A 62 -0.24 10.62 22.02
CA LEU A 62 -0.75 11.80 21.33
C LEU A 62 0.37 12.65 20.72
N GLU A 63 1.54 12.73 21.37
CA GLU A 63 2.72 13.41 20.83
C GLU A 63 3.24 12.71 19.57
N CYS A 64 3.27 11.38 19.57
CA CYS A 64 3.69 10.57 18.43
C CYS A 64 2.56 10.31 17.42
N ARG A 65 1.41 10.97 17.55
CA ARG A 65 0.27 10.76 16.67
C ARG A 65 0.58 11.28 15.26
N PRO A 66 0.39 10.46 14.21
CA PRO A 66 0.54 10.94 12.83
C PRO A 66 -0.50 12.01 12.50
N THR A 67 -0.14 12.94 11.61
CA THR A 67 -1.07 13.97 11.19
C THR A 67 -2.23 13.37 10.39
N PRO A 68 -3.42 14.03 10.35
CA PRO A 68 -4.52 13.58 9.51
C PRO A 68 -4.12 13.46 8.03
N GLU A 69 -3.24 14.33 7.54
CA GLU A 69 -2.68 14.27 6.19
C GLU A 69 -1.84 13.02 5.98
N ASP A 70 -1.01 12.63 6.95
CA ASP A 70 -0.23 11.39 6.87
C ASP A 70 -1.13 10.15 6.81
N LEU A 71 -2.25 10.18 7.53
CA LEU A 71 -3.25 9.11 7.47
C LEU A 71 -3.97 9.08 6.12
N ILE A 72 -4.23 10.24 5.51
CA ILE A 72 -4.77 10.34 4.14
C ILE A 72 -3.78 9.78 3.13
N ARG A 73 -2.50 10.16 3.22
CA ARG A 73 -1.45 9.64 2.34
C ARG A 73 -1.27 8.13 2.47
N ARG A 74 -1.44 7.58 3.66
CA ARG A 74 -1.42 6.14 3.92
C ARG A 74 -2.71 5.43 3.51
N GLY A 75 -3.73 6.16 3.04
CA GLY A 75 -5.03 5.61 2.64
C GLY A 75 -5.85 5.07 3.82
N ILE A 76 -5.53 5.49 5.06
CA ILE A 76 -6.27 5.12 6.27
C ILE A 76 -7.47 6.05 6.47
N LEU A 77 -7.30 7.33 6.12
CA LEU A 77 -8.35 8.34 6.16
C LEU A 77 -8.68 8.81 4.74
N ASN A 78 -9.96 9.06 4.43
CA ASN A 78 -10.34 9.64 3.14
C ASN A 78 -10.21 11.16 3.18
N GLU A 79 -9.72 11.75 2.10
CA GLU A 79 -9.60 13.21 1.97
C GLU A 79 -10.99 13.83 1.79
N GLY A 80 -11.46 14.60 2.79
CA GLY A 80 -12.67 15.43 2.68
C GLY A 80 -14.02 14.75 2.93
N GLU A 81 -14.06 13.50 3.40
CA GLU A 81 -15.33 12.79 3.66
C GLU A 81 -15.61 12.62 5.17
N SER A 82 -16.72 13.18 5.64
CA SER A 82 -17.37 12.77 6.90
C SER A 82 -17.65 11.25 6.84
N PRO A 83 -17.48 10.48 7.94
CA PRO A 83 -17.50 9.01 7.96
C PRO A 83 -18.80 8.33 7.46
N VAL A 84 -19.79 9.11 7.04
CA VAL A 84 -21.13 8.65 6.68
C VAL A 84 -21.28 8.35 5.17
N ARG A 85 -20.35 8.73 4.29
CA ARG A 85 -20.57 8.60 2.83
C ARG A 85 -19.43 7.93 2.05
N LEU A 86 -19.17 6.66 2.36
CA LEU A 86 -18.32 5.78 1.53
C LEU A 86 -19.00 5.41 0.21
N LYS A 87 -19.06 6.31 -0.79
CA LYS A 87 -19.47 5.98 -2.17
C LYS A 87 -18.78 6.89 -3.20
N SER A 88 -17.48 6.70 -3.43
CA SER A 88 -16.74 7.42 -4.48
C SER A 88 -16.09 6.52 -5.54
N GLN A 89 -16.36 5.21 -5.55
CA GLN A 89 -15.87 4.30 -6.60
C GLN A 89 -16.65 4.35 -7.92
N ALA A 90 -17.88 4.90 -7.94
CA ALA A 90 -18.69 4.99 -9.15
C ALA A 90 -18.01 5.71 -10.33
N PRO A 91 -17.40 6.91 -10.17
CA PRO A 91 -16.80 7.63 -11.29
C PRO A 91 -15.56 6.96 -11.88
N LEU A 92 -14.85 6.11 -11.12
CA LEU A 92 -13.69 5.39 -11.64
C LEU A 92 -14.09 4.21 -12.53
N LYS A 93 -15.20 3.54 -12.19
CA LYS A 93 -15.72 2.42 -12.98
C LYS A 93 -16.23 2.89 -14.33
N GLU A 94 -17.04 3.95 -14.32
CA GLU A 94 -17.55 4.59 -15.55
C GLU A 94 -16.41 5.05 -16.46
N ARG A 95 -15.39 5.74 -15.92
CA ARG A 95 -14.20 6.12 -16.71
C ARG A 95 -13.46 4.92 -17.28
N LEU A 96 -13.34 3.84 -16.51
CA LEU A 96 -12.64 2.63 -16.96
C LEU A 96 -13.42 1.93 -18.08
N GLU A 97 -14.76 1.90 -17.96
CA GLU A 97 -15.66 1.44 -19.00
C GLU A 97 -15.48 2.27 -20.28
N ASP A 98 -15.45 3.60 -20.19
CA ASP A 98 -15.18 4.49 -21.32
C ASP A 98 -13.83 4.17 -22.01
N PHE A 99 -12.77 3.91 -21.23
CA PHE A 99 -11.45 3.54 -21.77
C PHE A 99 -11.45 2.18 -22.48
N PHE A 100 -12.27 1.23 -22.02
CA PHE A 100 -12.40 -0.07 -22.68
C PHE A 100 -13.19 0.04 -23.98
N GLU A 101 -14.23 0.87 -24.03
CA GLU A 101 -15.00 1.12 -25.24
C GLU A 101 -14.15 1.76 -26.34
N HIS A 102 -13.27 2.70 -25.98
CA HIS A 102 -12.41 3.44 -26.91
C HIS A 102 -11.01 2.82 -27.08
N ARG A 103 -10.84 1.54 -26.73
CA ARG A 103 -9.53 0.88 -26.78
C ARG A 103 -9.04 0.74 -28.23
N PRO A 104 -7.91 1.37 -28.61
CA PRO A 104 -7.38 1.28 -29.97
C PRO A 104 -6.88 -0.14 -30.29
N ALA A 105 -6.97 -0.51 -31.57
CA ALA A 105 -6.47 -1.79 -32.04
C ALA A 105 -4.94 -1.84 -32.02
N ALA A 106 -4.35 -3.03 -31.86
CA ALA A 106 -2.90 -3.19 -31.87
C ALA A 106 -2.26 -2.70 -33.18
N GLN A 107 -2.96 -2.87 -34.32
CA GLN A 107 -2.50 -2.37 -35.61
C GLN A 107 -2.45 -0.84 -35.67
N GLU A 108 -3.46 -0.15 -35.12
CA GLU A 108 -3.48 1.32 -35.05
C GLU A 108 -2.29 1.85 -34.23
N LEU A 109 -1.91 1.16 -33.15
CA LEU A 109 -0.73 1.53 -32.35
C LEU A 109 0.57 1.34 -33.13
N LYS A 110 0.64 0.36 -34.04
CA LYS A 110 1.80 0.12 -34.90
C LYS A 110 1.90 1.17 -36.00
N ASP A 111 0.78 1.48 -36.65
CA ASP A 111 0.69 2.52 -37.67
C ASP A 111 1.07 3.90 -37.09
N ARG A 112 0.71 4.15 -35.83
CA ARG A 112 1.13 5.35 -35.07
C ARG A 112 2.56 5.28 -34.51
N ASN A 113 3.32 4.24 -34.80
CA ASN A 113 4.68 4.01 -34.28
C ASN A 113 4.79 3.98 -32.74
N ILE A 114 3.67 3.76 -32.03
CA ILE A 114 3.63 3.60 -30.57
C ILE A 114 4.08 2.18 -30.20
N MET A 115 3.59 1.19 -30.96
CA MET A 115 4.00 -0.21 -30.84
C MET A 115 4.93 -0.59 -31.99
N LYS A 116 5.97 -1.37 -31.71
CA LYS A 116 6.87 -1.86 -32.77
C LYS A 116 6.24 -3.02 -33.54
N ASP A 117 6.44 -3.02 -34.86
CA ASP A 117 6.11 -4.16 -35.72
C ASP A 117 7.15 -5.26 -35.55
N SER A 118 6.95 -6.08 -34.52
CA SER A 118 7.75 -7.28 -34.30
C SER A 118 6.88 -8.47 -33.91
N SER A 119 7.28 -9.64 -34.40
CA SER A 119 6.74 -10.94 -33.98
C SER A 119 7.51 -11.54 -32.78
N ALA A 120 8.55 -10.86 -32.29
CA ALA A 120 9.34 -11.33 -31.16
C ALA A 120 8.60 -11.10 -29.83
N ALA A 121 8.97 -11.88 -28.80
CA ALA A 121 8.43 -11.70 -27.46
C ALA A 121 8.75 -10.30 -26.90
N PRO A 122 7.88 -9.71 -26.04
CA PRO A 122 8.04 -8.33 -25.54
C PRO A 122 9.41 -8.02 -24.94
N ALA A 123 10.01 -8.97 -24.23
CA ALA A 123 11.33 -8.82 -23.62
C ALA A 123 12.48 -8.69 -24.65
N LEU A 124 12.29 -9.19 -25.88
CA LEU A 124 13.32 -9.22 -26.92
C LEU A 124 13.20 -8.08 -27.94
N ILE A 125 12.06 -7.39 -28.02
CA ILE A 125 11.79 -6.34 -29.00
C ILE A 125 12.88 -5.26 -28.96
N ALA A 126 13.28 -4.82 -27.76
CA ALA A 126 14.30 -3.81 -27.59
C ALA A 126 15.66 -4.23 -28.18
N LYS A 127 16.07 -5.49 -27.94
CA LYS A 127 17.33 -6.02 -28.46
C LYS A 127 17.30 -6.26 -29.96
N GLN A 128 16.16 -6.67 -30.48
CA GLN A 128 15.96 -6.79 -31.91
C GLN A 128 16.05 -5.43 -32.61
N ASP A 129 15.42 -4.39 -32.07
CA ASP A 129 15.50 -3.03 -32.63
C ASP A 129 16.93 -2.46 -32.55
N GLU A 130 17.63 -2.67 -31.44
CA GLU A 130 19.04 -2.30 -31.31
C GLU A 130 19.91 -2.98 -32.41
N LEU A 131 19.70 -4.28 -32.63
CA LEU A 131 20.40 -5.01 -33.68
C LEU A 131 20.04 -4.49 -35.08
N LYS A 132 18.76 -4.27 -35.37
CA LYS A 132 18.29 -3.71 -36.65
C LYS A 132 18.95 -2.36 -36.92
N GLN A 133 18.99 -1.47 -35.93
CA GLN A 133 19.64 -0.15 -36.06
C GLN A 133 21.14 -0.25 -36.33
N ARG A 134 21.85 -1.19 -35.68
CA ARG A 134 23.27 -1.41 -35.96
C ARG A 134 23.50 -1.91 -37.38
N MET A 135 22.71 -2.89 -37.81
CA MET A 135 22.80 -3.43 -39.17
C MET A 135 22.52 -2.35 -40.21
N THR A 136 21.44 -1.58 -40.06
CA THR A 136 21.11 -0.50 -41.01
C THR A 136 22.18 0.58 -41.03
N LYS A 137 22.75 0.94 -39.87
CA LYS A 137 23.86 1.89 -39.78
C LYS A 137 25.08 1.40 -40.56
N THR A 138 25.52 0.16 -40.33
CA THR A 138 26.66 -0.42 -41.03
C THR A 138 26.42 -0.50 -42.54
N THR A 139 25.22 -0.91 -42.96
CA THR A 139 24.85 -0.93 -44.38
C THR A 139 24.85 0.48 -44.98
N LEU A 140 24.28 1.46 -44.29
CA LEU A 140 24.25 2.85 -44.78
C LEU A 140 25.66 3.42 -44.91
N GLU A 141 26.52 3.19 -43.91
CA GLU A 141 27.91 3.62 -43.92
C GLU A 141 28.67 3.06 -45.14
N HIS A 142 28.51 1.77 -45.43
CA HIS A 142 29.13 1.15 -46.60
C HIS A 142 28.62 1.73 -47.93
N ASN A 143 27.31 2.01 -48.04
CA ASN A 143 26.74 2.62 -49.25
C ASN A 143 27.21 4.08 -49.43
N LEU A 144 27.38 4.82 -48.34
CA LEU A 144 27.89 6.18 -48.37
C LEU A 144 29.38 6.24 -48.73
N GLN A 145 30.18 5.25 -48.31
CA GLN A 145 31.58 5.13 -48.71
C GLN A 145 31.74 4.88 -50.22
N ASN A 146 30.85 4.07 -50.80
CA ASN A 146 30.84 3.76 -52.24
C ASN A 146 29.95 4.73 -53.04
N ARG A 147 29.69 5.93 -52.52
CA ARG A 147 28.85 6.91 -53.19
C ARG A 147 29.51 7.32 -54.52
N PRO A 148 28.82 7.19 -55.66
CA PRO A 148 29.38 7.58 -56.95
C PRO A 148 29.63 9.09 -56.99
N GLU A 149 30.77 9.46 -57.58
CA GLU A 149 31.10 10.86 -57.83
C GLU A 149 30.13 11.47 -58.83
N LEU A 150 29.88 12.77 -58.71
CA LEU A 150 28.85 13.43 -59.50
C LEU A 150 29.07 13.30 -61.02
N ASP A 151 30.33 13.37 -61.46
CA ASP A 151 30.68 13.24 -62.88
C ASP A 151 30.27 11.87 -63.45
N THR A 152 30.33 10.82 -62.63
CA THR A 152 29.89 9.47 -63.02
C THR A 152 28.38 9.39 -63.18
N VAL A 153 27.63 10.13 -62.35
CA VAL A 153 26.16 10.22 -62.42
C VAL A 153 25.71 11.00 -63.66
N ILE A 154 26.44 12.07 -64.03
CA ILE A 154 26.21 12.82 -65.27
C ILE A 154 26.51 11.96 -66.49
N ALA A 155 27.62 11.23 -66.48
CA ALA A 155 28.00 10.32 -67.56
C ALA A 155 26.98 9.18 -67.76
N GLN A 156 26.34 8.73 -66.68
CA GLN A 156 25.26 7.75 -66.72
C GLN A 156 23.92 8.34 -67.22
N GLY A 157 23.84 9.65 -67.46
CA GLY A 157 22.63 10.32 -67.94
C GLY A 157 21.53 10.45 -66.89
N ILE A 158 21.85 10.24 -65.61
CA ILE A 158 20.90 10.37 -64.50
C ILE A 158 20.75 11.85 -64.09
N LEU A 159 21.83 12.63 -64.18
CA LEU A 159 21.85 14.06 -63.90
C LEU A 159 22.27 14.85 -65.14
N ASN A 160 21.52 15.91 -65.46
CA ASN A 160 21.89 16.82 -66.54
C ASN A 160 23.03 17.75 -66.08
N ARG A 161 23.91 18.15 -67.00
CA ARG A 161 25.06 19.01 -66.68
C ARG A 161 24.65 20.40 -66.17
N ASP A 162 23.48 20.87 -66.57
CA ASP A 162 22.92 22.17 -66.16
C ASP A 162 22.28 22.13 -64.75
N GLU A 163 22.08 20.94 -64.21
CA GLU A 163 21.50 20.69 -62.88
C GLU A 163 22.57 20.25 -61.85
N ASP A 164 23.85 20.38 -62.19
CA ASP A 164 24.96 20.09 -61.26
C ASP A 164 24.88 21.05 -60.06
N PRO A 165 24.68 20.55 -58.82
CA PRO A 165 24.54 21.37 -57.62
C PRO A 165 25.83 22.12 -57.22
N ARG A 166 26.98 21.78 -57.82
CA ARG A 166 28.25 22.51 -57.66
C ARG A 166 28.32 23.74 -58.55
N THR A 167 27.54 23.75 -59.64
CA THR A 167 27.44 24.89 -60.54
C THR A 167 26.40 25.82 -59.95
N THR A 168 26.83 26.86 -59.23
CA THR A 168 25.90 27.92 -58.80
C THR A 168 25.20 28.45 -60.03
N ARG A 169 23.87 28.27 -60.09
CA ARG A 169 23.00 28.82 -61.12
C ARG A 169 23.07 30.34 -61.03
N SER A 170 24.03 30.95 -61.73
CA SER A 170 24.07 32.41 -61.89
C SER A 170 22.77 32.81 -62.58
N LEU A 171 21.98 33.61 -61.86
CA LEU A 171 20.77 34.27 -62.34
C LEU A 171 21.13 35.29 -63.43
#